data_AF-S7J3Y7-F1
#
_entry.id   AF-S7J3Y7-F1
#
_cell.length_a   1.000
_cell.length_b   1.000
_cell.length_c   1.000
_cell.angle_alpha   90.00
_cell.angle_beta   90.00
_cell.angle_gamma   90.00
#
_symmetry.space_group_name_H-M   'P 1'
#
loop_
_entity.id
_entity.type
_entity.pdbx_description
1 polymer ?
#
loop_
_entity_poly.entity_id
_entity_poly.type
_entity_poly.pdbx_seq_one_letter_code
_entity_poly.pdbx_strand_id
1 'polypeptide(L)'
;MICPCCGREFQAKGNGKYCESCRHRILDEYTKWRRMKTRKKLKKCIVCRRPLEHYTSPYVCSRECGNIAKNILHTEKQRLSRQANKQWKEKMCYGNGKEQPVPRRKLKKPLSPLGLDIEQAKLHHMDYPTWMNSKERKEWKAQCT
;
A
#
# COMPACT_ATOMS: atom_id res chain seq x y z
N MET A 1 -5.80 29.44 13.63
CA MET A 1 -4.59 28.61 13.84
C MET A 1 -3.56 28.93 12.77
N ILE A 2 -2.26 28.81 13.07
CA ILE A 2 -1.18 29.08 12.12
C ILE A 2 -0.73 27.77 11.47
N CYS A 3 -0.64 27.74 10.14
CA CYS A 3 -0.19 26.56 9.41
C CYS A 3 1.34 26.39 9.51
N PRO A 4 1.86 25.25 10.02
CA PRO A 4 3.31 25.05 10.16
C PRO A 4 4.04 24.95 8.82
N CYS A 5 3.33 24.74 7.71
CA CYS A 5 3.94 24.66 6.37
C CYS A 5 4.17 26.04 5.73
N CYS A 6 3.33 27.03 6.02
CA CYS A 6 3.35 28.33 5.33
C CYS A 6 3.21 29.56 6.23
N GLY A 7 3.05 29.38 7.55
CA GLY A 7 2.90 30.47 8.51
C GLY A 7 1.59 31.26 8.40
N ARG A 8 0.69 30.89 7.48
CA ARG A 8 -0.58 31.59 7.30
C ARG A 8 -1.63 31.13 8.29
N GLU A 9 -2.47 32.07 8.71
CA GLU A 9 -3.66 31.75 9.48
C GLU A 9 -4.68 30.98 8.64
N PHE A 10 -5.33 30.01 9.26
CA PHE A 10 -6.42 29.25 8.67
C PHE A 10 -7.39 28.77 9.74
N GLN A 11 -8.63 28.53 9.30
CA GLN A 11 -9.64 27.80 10.06
C GLN A 11 -9.49 26.30 9.78
N ALA A 12 -9.33 25.50 10.83
CA ALA A 12 -9.30 24.05 10.66
C ALA A 12 -10.70 23.49 10.51
N LYS A 13 -10.85 22.57 9.55
CA LYS A 13 -12.00 21.68 9.47
C LYS A 13 -11.70 20.44 10.32
N GLY A 14 -12.43 20.25 11.41
CA GLY A 14 -12.21 19.16 12.36
C GLY A 14 -10.79 19.15 12.95
N ASN A 15 -10.16 17.99 13.04
CA ASN A 15 -8.81 17.81 13.61
C ASN A 15 -7.66 18.18 12.64
N GLY A 16 -7.91 19.09 11.69
CA GLY A 16 -6.94 19.47 10.65
C GLY A 16 -5.78 20.31 11.20
N LYS A 17 -4.55 19.80 11.11
CA LYS A 17 -3.32 20.50 11.56
C LYS A 17 -2.69 21.42 10.51
N TYR A 18 -3.16 21.36 9.26
CA TYR A 18 -2.56 22.07 8.12
C TYR A 18 -3.65 22.76 7.31
N CYS A 19 -3.32 23.91 6.71
CA CYS A 19 -4.25 24.58 5.81
C CYS A 19 -4.52 23.77 4.54
N GLU A 20 -5.71 23.93 3.99
CA GLU A 20 -6.20 23.15 2.84
C GLU A 20 -5.34 23.41 1.58
N SER A 21 -4.83 24.63 1.41
CA SER A 21 -3.93 24.98 0.31
C SER A 21 -2.58 24.23 0.38
N CYS A 22 -1.95 24.17 1.56
CA CYS A 22 -0.71 23.42 1.73
C CYS A 22 -0.94 21.91 1.57
N ARG A 23 -2.06 21.41 2.09
CA ARG A 23 -2.45 20.01 1.96
C ARG A 23 -2.59 19.60 0.50
N HIS A 24 -3.38 20.34 -0.29
CA HIS A 24 -3.58 20.04 -1.72
C HIS A 24 -2.29 20.17 -2.52
N ARG A 25 -1.49 21.20 -2.27
CA ARG A 25 -0.20 21.40 -2.95
C ARG A 25 0.76 20.24 -2.71
N ILE A 26 0.91 19.78 -1.46
CA ILE A 26 1.78 18.65 -1.11
C ILE A 26 1.29 17.37 -1.80
N LEU A 27 -0.02 17.14 -1.83
CA LEU A 27 -0.62 15.98 -2.49
C LEU A 27 -0.40 15.99 -4.01
N ASP A 28 -0.61 17.14 -4.65
CA ASP A 28 -0.43 17.31 -6.08
C ASP A 28 1.03 17.11 -6.50
N GLU A 29 1.98 17.76 -5.82
CA GLU A 29 3.40 17.61 -6.13
C GLU A 29 3.91 16.21 -5.90
N TYR A 30 3.49 15.57 -4.80
CA TYR A 30 3.84 14.18 -4.55
C TYR A 30 3.26 13.26 -5.63
N THR A 31 2.03 13.51 -6.08
CA THR A 31 1.39 12.73 -7.14
C THR A 31 2.10 12.92 -8.48
N LYS A 32 2.47 14.16 -8.83
CA LYS A 32 3.27 14.49 -10.01
C LYS A 32 4.61 13.77 -9.96
N TRP A 33 5.34 13.89 -8.85
CA TRP A 33 6.62 13.21 -8.64
C TRP A 33 6.49 11.68 -8.75
N ARG A 34 5.43 11.10 -8.17
CA ARG A 34 5.17 9.65 -8.22
C ARG A 34 4.84 9.15 -9.64
N ARG A 35 4.24 9.98 -10.48
CA ARG A 35 3.90 9.68 -11.88
C ARG A 35 5.07 9.89 -12.86
N MET A 36 6.17 10.52 -12.44
CA MET A 36 7.34 10.68 -13.29
C MET A 36 7.95 9.31 -13.65
N LYS A 37 8.31 9.13 -14.92
CA LYS A 37 8.96 7.90 -15.43
C LYS A 37 10.28 7.62 -14.71
N THR A 38 11.03 8.68 -14.40
CA THR A 38 12.24 8.63 -13.55
C THR A 38 12.00 9.44 -12.29
N ARG A 39 12.06 8.79 -11.11
CA ARG A 39 11.82 9.44 -9.82
C ARG A 39 13.06 10.22 -9.37
N LYS A 40 13.34 11.33 -10.06
CA LYS A 40 14.46 12.22 -9.73
C LYS A 40 14.20 12.99 -8.43
N LYS A 41 15.26 13.39 -7.74
CA LYS A 41 15.18 14.28 -6.57
C LYS A 41 14.62 15.63 -7.00
N LEU A 42 13.64 16.13 -6.26
CA LEU A 42 13.07 17.46 -6.47
C LEU A 42 14.10 18.53 -6.10
N LYS A 43 14.04 19.69 -6.76
CA LYS A 43 14.92 20.83 -6.45
C LYS A 43 14.54 21.54 -5.15
N LYS A 44 13.25 21.49 -4.77
CA LYS A 44 12.68 22.18 -3.60
C LYS A 44 11.82 21.22 -2.77
N CYS A 45 11.87 21.37 -1.46
CA CYS A 45 11.07 20.60 -0.52
C CYS A 45 9.57 20.79 -0.79
N ILE A 46 8.82 19.69 -0.86
CA ILE A 46 7.36 19.73 -1.08
C ILE A 46 6.62 20.38 0.09
N VAL A 47 7.19 20.38 1.30
CA VAL A 47 6.55 20.96 2.48
C VAL A 47 6.87 22.44 2.60
N CYS A 48 8.14 22.81 2.78
CA CYS A 48 8.56 24.18 3.15
C CYS A 48 9.19 24.98 2.00
N ARG A 49 9.28 24.44 0.77
CA ARG A 49 9.86 25.09 -0.42
C ARG A 49 11.36 25.41 -0.39
N ARG A 50 12.06 25.14 0.71
CA ARG A 50 13.53 25.28 0.79
C ARG A 50 14.23 24.35 -0.21
N PRO A 51 15.41 24.73 -0.72
CA PRO A 51 16.19 23.89 -1.63
C PRO A 51 16.56 22.54 -0.98
N LEU A 52 16.66 21.51 -1.82
CA LEU A 52 16.89 20.12 -1.45
C LEU A 52 18.37 19.76 -1.68
N GLU A 53 19.26 20.27 -0.82
CA GLU A 53 20.70 20.10 -1.01
C GLU A 53 21.17 18.72 -0.51
N HIS A 54 21.20 18.52 0.81
CA HIS A 54 21.93 17.38 1.40
C HIS A 54 21.07 16.21 1.92
N TYR A 55 19.75 16.39 2.05
CA TYR A 55 18.91 15.36 2.68
C TYR A 55 18.66 14.15 1.77
N THR A 56 18.57 12.95 2.37
CA THR A 56 18.43 11.66 1.66
C THR A 56 17.09 11.51 0.93
N SER A 57 16.05 12.19 1.41
CA SER A 57 14.73 12.11 0.78
C SER A 57 14.73 12.79 -0.60
N PRO A 58 14.08 12.17 -1.60
CA PRO A 58 13.96 12.77 -2.93
C PRO A 58 13.01 13.98 -2.98
N TYR A 59 12.24 14.27 -1.92
CA TYR A 59 11.21 15.33 -1.96
C TYR A 59 11.05 16.15 -0.68
N VAL A 60 11.74 15.83 0.43
CA VAL A 60 11.74 16.66 1.66
C VAL A 60 13.14 17.03 2.11
N CYS A 61 13.32 18.20 2.73
CA CYS A 61 14.62 18.69 3.17
C CYS A 61 15.00 18.31 4.62
N SER A 62 14.06 17.79 5.42
CA SER A 62 14.32 17.44 6.83
C SER A 62 13.40 16.33 7.33
N ARG A 63 13.75 15.75 8.49
CA ARG A 63 12.93 14.73 9.17
C ARG A 63 11.56 15.27 9.57
N GLU A 64 11.50 16.52 10.02
CA GLU A 64 10.24 17.20 10.36
C GLU A 64 9.33 17.36 9.14
N CYS A 65 9.89 17.86 8.03
CA CYS A 65 9.16 17.93 6.77
C CYS A 65 8.72 16.54 6.30
N GLY A 66 9.55 15.51 6.52
CA GLY A 66 9.20 14.12 6.26
C GLY A 66 7.98 13.65 7.07
N ASN A 67 7.93 13.96 8.37
CA ASN A 67 6.81 13.61 9.24
C ASN A 67 5.51 14.33 8.81
N ILE A 68 5.60 15.61 8.46
CA ILE A 68 4.47 16.40 7.95
C ILE A 68 3.93 15.78 6.65
N ALA A 69 4.81 15.54 5.67
CA ALA A 69 4.44 14.94 4.40
C ALA A 69 3.81 13.55 4.63
N LYS A 70 4.43 12.69 5.44
CA LYS A 70 3.92 11.35 5.74
C LYS A 70 2.52 11.39 6.34
N ASN A 71 2.27 12.28 7.30
CA ASN A 71 0.96 12.44 7.92
C ASN A 71 -0.11 12.88 6.92
N ILE A 72 0.20 13.85 6.06
CA ILE A 72 -0.73 14.34 5.02
C ILE A 72 -1.05 13.22 4.02
N LEU A 73 -0.02 12.56 3.49
CA LEU A 73 -0.16 11.48 2.51
C LEU A 73 -0.91 10.28 3.09
N HIS A 74 -0.61 9.89 4.33
CA HIS A 74 -1.27 8.77 4.99
C HIS A 74 -2.75 9.05 5.25
N THR A 75 -3.07 10.25 5.74
CA THR A 75 -4.46 10.68 5.97
C THR A 75 -5.25 10.66 4.66
N GLU A 76 -4.68 11.15 3.56
CA GLU A 76 -5.35 11.10 2.26
C GLU A 76 -5.54 9.66 1.74
N LYS A 77 -4.52 8.81 1.88
CA LYS A 77 -4.64 7.38 1.53
C LYS A 77 -5.77 6.70 2.30
N GLN A 78 -5.88 6.97 3.60
CA GLN A 78 -6.98 6.44 4.43
C GLN A 78 -8.34 6.96 3.96
N ARG A 79 -8.45 8.26 3.65
CA ARG A 79 -9.68 8.88 3.14
C ARG A 79 -10.14 8.19 1.85
N LEU A 80 -9.24 8.05 0.87
CA LEU A 80 -9.52 7.37 -0.41
C LEU A 80 -9.91 5.91 -0.21
N SER A 81 -9.24 5.20 0.70
CA SER A 81 -9.57 3.81 1.02
C SER A 81 -10.97 3.66 1.65
N ARG A 82 -11.35 4.58 2.54
CA ARG A 82 -12.70 4.59 3.14
C ARG A 82 -13.76 4.88 2.10
N GLN A 83 -13.51 5.83 1.20
CA GLN A 83 -14.42 6.16 0.11
C GLN A 83 -14.60 4.98 -0.86
N ALA A 84 -13.50 4.31 -1.25
CA ALA A 84 -13.57 3.12 -2.09
C ALA A 84 -14.32 1.97 -1.41
N ASN A 85 -14.14 1.77 -0.10
CA ASN A 85 -14.88 0.76 0.65
C ASN A 85 -16.38 1.10 0.74
N LYS A 86 -16.73 2.38 0.94
CA LYS A 86 -18.12 2.83 0.93
C LYS A 86 -18.78 2.56 -0.43
N GLN A 87 -18.13 2.96 -1.53
CA GLN A 87 -18.61 2.71 -2.89
C GLN A 87 -18.75 1.20 -3.18
N TRP A 88 -17.80 0.38 -2.71
CA TRP A 88 -17.89 -1.07 -2.83
C TRP A 88 -19.11 -1.62 -2.08
N LYS A 89 -19.34 -1.19 -0.84
CA LYS A 89 -20.53 -1.59 -0.06
C LYS A 89 -21.82 -1.17 -0.75
N GLU A 90 -21.90 0.07 -1.25
CA GLU A 90 -23.08 0.56 -1.97
C GLU A 90 -23.37 -0.28 -3.23
N LYS A 91 -22.35 -0.59 -4.04
CA LYS A 91 -22.52 -1.48 -5.21
C LYS A 91 -22.96 -2.89 -4.83
N MET A 92 -22.53 -3.40 -3.67
CA MET A 92 -22.91 -4.72 -3.18
C MET A 92 -24.30 -4.75 -2.52
N CYS A 93 -24.76 -3.66 -1.93
CA CYS A 93 -26.08 -3.59 -1.28
C CYS A 93 -27.24 -3.33 -2.25
N TYR A 94 -26.98 -2.75 -3.43
CA TYR A 94 -28.01 -2.43 -4.44
C TYR A 94 -27.89 -3.27 -5.73
N GLY A 95 -26.94 -4.20 -5.81
CA GLY A 95 -26.86 -5.20 -6.88
C GLY A 95 -27.74 -6.42 -6.56
N ASN A 96 -28.60 -6.80 -7.51
CA ASN A 96 -29.57 -7.89 -7.46
C ASN A 96 -29.32 -9.01 -6.45
N GLY A 97 -30.38 -9.33 -5.70
CA GLY A 97 -30.40 -10.43 -4.74
C GLY A 97 -29.96 -11.77 -5.33
N LYS A 98 -29.44 -12.61 -4.42
CA LYS A 98 -28.86 -13.96 -4.62
C LYS A 98 -27.37 -13.96 -4.99
N GLU A 99 -26.53 -13.38 -4.14
CA GLU A 99 -25.29 -13.99 -3.67
C GLU A 99 -24.67 -13.07 -2.61
N GLN A 100 -24.49 -13.59 -1.39
CA GLN A 100 -23.65 -12.89 -0.43
C GLN A 100 -22.24 -12.79 -1.03
N PRO A 101 -21.61 -11.60 -1.06
CA PRO A 101 -20.23 -11.50 -1.50
C PRO A 101 -19.40 -12.31 -0.52
N VAL A 102 -18.86 -13.44 -0.99
CA VAL A 102 -17.81 -14.16 -0.28
C VAL A 102 -16.81 -13.08 0.14
N PRO A 103 -16.40 -13.01 1.42
CA PRO A 103 -15.30 -12.13 1.81
C PRO A 103 -14.20 -12.28 0.76
N ARG A 104 -13.37 -11.27 0.49
CA ARG A 104 -12.10 -11.51 -0.21
C ARG A 104 -11.39 -12.62 0.56
N ARG A 105 -11.68 -13.89 0.23
CA ARG A 105 -10.89 -15.05 0.57
C ARG A 105 -9.61 -14.62 -0.08
N LYS A 106 -8.63 -14.27 0.76
CA LYS A 106 -7.24 -14.17 0.34
C LYS A 106 -7.10 -15.35 -0.60
N LEU A 107 -7.00 -15.11 -1.90
CA LEU A 107 -6.81 -16.18 -2.88
C LEU A 107 -5.70 -16.99 -2.23
N LYS A 108 -6.02 -18.21 -1.74
CA LYS A 108 -5.06 -18.93 -0.89
C LYS A 108 -3.82 -18.97 -1.76
N LYS A 109 -2.76 -18.31 -1.32
CA LYS A 109 -1.56 -18.19 -2.15
C LYS A 109 -1.25 -19.61 -2.59
N PRO A 110 -0.97 -19.85 -3.88
CA PRO A 110 -0.57 -21.18 -4.31
C PRO A 110 0.51 -21.64 -3.33
N LEU A 111 0.32 -22.85 -2.80
CA LEU A 111 1.23 -23.39 -1.79
C LEU A 111 2.65 -23.23 -2.32
N SER A 112 3.58 -22.84 -1.44
CA SER A 112 4.99 -22.84 -1.82
C SER A 112 5.38 -24.25 -2.27
N PRO A 113 6.43 -24.42 -3.09
CA PRO A 113 6.88 -25.75 -3.51
C PRO A 113 7.07 -26.72 -2.33
N LEU A 114 7.58 -26.22 -1.21
CA LEU A 114 7.67 -26.96 0.06
C LEU A 114 6.31 -27.35 0.62
N GLY A 115 5.33 -26.44 0.63
CA GLY A 115 3.98 -26.71 1.08
C GLY A 115 3.25 -27.77 0.22
N LEU A 116 3.51 -27.78 -1.09
CA LEU A 116 3.00 -28.83 -1.99
C LEU A 116 3.63 -30.18 -1.67
N ASP A 117 4.94 -30.26 -1.51
CA ASP A 117 5.62 -31.52 -1.14
C ASP A 117 5.13 -32.05 0.22
N ILE A 118 4.85 -31.18 1.20
CA ILE A 118 4.31 -31.57 2.51
C ILE A 118 2.88 -32.13 2.41
N GLU A 119 2.03 -31.54 1.57
CA GLU A 119 0.68 -32.10 1.36
C GLU A 119 0.72 -33.42 0.60
N GLN A 120 1.61 -33.57 -0.37
CA GLN A 120 1.79 -34.85 -1.07
C GLN A 120 2.30 -35.94 -0.13
N ALA A 121 3.28 -35.64 0.74
CA ALA A 121 3.72 -36.58 1.77
C ALA A 121 2.55 -37.08 2.63
N LYS A 122 1.66 -36.17 3.05
CA LYS A 122 0.45 -36.53 3.81
C LYS A 122 -0.54 -37.36 3.02
N LEU A 123 -0.73 -37.05 1.74
CA LEU A 123 -1.65 -37.77 0.85
C LEU A 123 -1.18 -39.22 0.63
N HIS A 124 0.13 -39.43 0.57
CA HIS A 124 0.77 -40.73 0.44
C HIS A 124 0.98 -41.44 1.79
N HIS A 125 0.47 -40.88 2.89
CA HIS A 125 0.64 -41.41 4.25
C HIS A 125 2.12 -41.60 4.67
N MET A 126 3.01 -40.75 4.15
CA MET A 126 4.44 -40.75 4.44
C MET A 126 4.84 -39.52 5.26
N ASP A 127 5.91 -39.64 6.05
CA ASP A 127 6.58 -38.46 6.60
C ASP A 127 7.33 -37.70 5.49
N TYR A 128 7.53 -36.40 5.71
CA TYR A 128 8.11 -35.51 4.71
C TYR A 128 9.54 -35.93 4.27
N PRO A 129 10.48 -36.26 5.16
CA PRO A 129 11.79 -36.81 4.77
C PRO A 129 11.71 -38.07 3.89
N THR A 130 10.81 -39.00 4.19
CA THR A 130 10.64 -40.23 3.40
C THR A 130 10.02 -39.93 2.03
N TRP A 131 9.03 -39.03 1.96
CA TRP A 131 8.47 -38.53 0.70
C TRP A 131 9.54 -37.87 -0.19
N MET A 132 10.44 -37.07 0.40
CA MET A 132 11.49 -36.37 -0.37
C MET A 132 12.41 -37.32 -1.13
N ASN A 133 12.60 -38.53 -0.60
CA ASN A 133 13.45 -39.59 -1.16
C ASN A 133 12.65 -40.68 -1.91
N SER A 134 11.32 -40.59 -1.97
CA SER A 134 10.48 -41.61 -2.57
C SER A 134 10.57 -41.62 -4.09
N LYS A 135 10.34 -42.80 -4.68
CA LYS A 135 10.19 -42.94 -6.13
C LYS A 135 8.90 -42.24 -6.62
N GLU A 136 7.85 -42.30 -5.80
CA GLU A 136 6.54 -41.68 -6.05
C GLU A 136 6.66 -40.16 -6.26
N ARG A 137 7.50 -39.47 -5.49
CA ARG A 137 7.75 -38.04 -5.67
C ARG A 137 8.43 -37.73 -7.01
N LYS A 138 9.37 -38.57 -7.44
CA LYS A 138 10.08 -38.40 -8.72
C LYS A 138 9.12 -38.57 -9.90
N GLU A 139 8.23 -39.56 -9.81
CA GLU A 139 7.18 -39.81 -10.80
C GLU A 139 6.14 -38.68 -10.81
N TRP A 140 5.72 -38.19 -9.64
CA TRP A 140 4.80 -37.05 -9.51
C TRP A 140 5.36 -35.76 -10.13
N LYS A 141 6.64 -35.43 -9.87
CA LYS A 141 7.28 -34.26 -10.48
C LYS A 141 7.42 -34.37 -12.00
N ALA A 142 7.67 -35.57 -12.52
CA ALA A 142 7.75 -35.81 -13.95
C ALA A 142 6.41 -35.58 -14.67
N GLN A 143 5.28 -35.78 -13.99
CA GLN A 143 3.93 -35.52 -14.52
C GLN A 143 3.51 -34.04 -14.44
N CYS A 144 4.21 -33.24 -13.61
CA CYS A 144 3.91 -31.83 -13.38
C CYS A 144 4.80 -30.86 -14.22
N THR A 145 5.60 -31.40 -15.15
CA THR A 145 6.47 -30.63 -16.07
C THR A 145 5.80 -30.55 -17.44
#